data_AF-A0AAW4PQ37-F1
#
_entry.id   AF-A0AAW4PQ37-F1
#
_cell.length_a   1.000
_cell.length_b   1.000
_cell.length_c   1.000
_cell.angle_alpha   90.00
_cell.angle_beta   90.00
_cell.angle_gamma   90.00
#
_symmetry.space_group_name_H-M   'P 1'
#
loop_
_entity.id
_entity.type
_entity.pdbx_description
1 polymer ?
#
loop_
_entity_poly.entity_id
_entity_poly.type
_entity_poly.pdbx_seq_one_letter_code
_entity_poly.pdbx_strand_id
1 'polypeptide(L)'
;MYVRDVGTSVGAVLLVGLLLFAVSGVWPPLVAIESGSMTPNIDTGDMVFIMAEDRFPGPDARHGVVTAQTGSESNYVMFREPGDVIVFEPDGDTQRTPVIHRAMFYVEDGENWYDRADPDAIGAADSCADLRNCPAPHDGFVTKGDFNDAYDQVTGTSTVVRAEWVVGTAELRVPGLGWLRLQSGHLLVGPRPTGA
;
A
#
# COMPACT_ATOMS: atom_id res chain seq x y z
N MET A 1 21.59 29.99 -24.45
CA MET A 1 21.74 28.52 -24.42
C MET A 1 21.28 28.00 -23.08
N TYR A 2 22.05 28.18 -21.99
CA TYR A 2 21.68 27.69 -20.64
C TYR A 2 20.25 27.98 -20.14
N VAL A 3 19.72 29.20 -20.26
CA VAL A 3 18.35 29.52 -19.79
C VAL A 3 17.27 28.77 -20.57
N ARG A 4 17.46 28.60 -21.88
CA ARG A 4 16.52 27.86 -22.73
C ARG A 4 16.58 26.37 -22.40
N ASP A 5 17.78 25.82 -22.26
CA ASP A 5 17.99 24.40 -21.98
C ASP A 5 17.43 24.05 -20.59
N VAL A 6 17.75 24.86 -19.57
CA VAL A 6 17.19 24.74 -18.21
C VAL A 6 15.67 24.88 -18.24
N GLY A 7 15.12 25.89 -18.95
CA GLY A 7 13.68 26.08 -19.08
C GLY A 7 12.98 24.89 -19.74
N THR A 8 13.58 24.32 -20.79
CA THR A 8 13.02 23.14 -21.47
C THR A 8 13.07 21.89 -20.58
N SER A 9 14.14 21.68 -19.82
CA SER A 9 14.24 20.54 -18.90
C SER A 9 13.25 20.66 -17.74
N VAL A 10 13.15 21.83 -17.11
CA VAL A 10 12.16 22.08 -16.05
C VAL A 10 10.74 21.92 -16.59
N GLY A 11 10.45 22.49 -17.77
CA GLY A 11 9.15 22.36 -18.42
C GLY A 11 8.79 20.90 -18.74
N ALA A 12 9.75 20.11 -19.22
CA ALA A 12 9.54 18.69 -19.50
C ALA A 12 9.23 17.88 -18.22
N VAL A 13 9.98 18.10 -17.13
CA VAL A 13 9.73 17.42 -15.84
C VAL A 13 8.36 17.79 -15.27
N LEU A 14 8.00 19.07 -15.31
CA LEU A 14 6.67 19.52 -14.87
C LEU A 14 5.57 18.91 -15.72
N LEU A 15 5.74 18.84 -17.04
CA LEU A 15 4.77 18.22 -17.94
C LEU A 15 4.57 16.73 -17.65
N VAL A 16 5.67 15.99 -17.42
CA VAL A 16 5.59 14.57 -17.03
C VAL A 16 4.91 14.43 -15.66
N GLY A 17 5.28 15.24 -14.68
CA GLY A 17 4.66 15.21 -13.34
C GLY A 17 3.17 15.51 -13.39
N LEU A 18 2.76 16.55 -14.11
CA LEU A 18 1.35 16.90 -14.30
C LEU A 18 0.57 15.83 -15.05
N LEU A 19 1.17 15.21 -16.07
CA LEU A 19 0.55 14.10 -16.78
C LEU A 19 0.32 12.90 -15.85
N LEU A 20 1.34 12.50 -15.08
CA LEU A 20 1.22 11.40 -14.13
C LEU A 20 0.16 11.71 -13.07
N PHE A 21 0.14 12.92 -12.52
CA PHE A 21 -0.89 13.35 -11.57
C PHE A 21 -2.30 13.33 -12.18
N ALA A 22 -2.48 13.83 -13.40
CA ALA A 22 -3.78 13.84 -14.07
C ALA A 22 -4.33 12.43 -14.36
N VAL A 23 -3.44 11.47 -14.62
CA VAL A 23 -3.80 10.06 -14.82
C VAL A 23 -4.12 9.40 -13.48
N SER A 24 -3.18 9.46 -12.54
CA SER A 24 -3.23 8.73 -11.26
C SER A 24 -4.16 9.34 -10.22
N GLY A 25 -4.36 10.66 -10.19
CA GLY A 25 -5.11 11.34 -9.14
C GLY A 25 -4.35 11.51 -7.81
N VAL A 26 -3.13 10.97 -7.69
CA VAL A 26 -2.34 10.96 -6.45
C VAL A 26 -0.94 11.55 -6.66
N TRP A 27 -0.38 12.10 -5.59
CA TRP A 27 1.01 12.57 -5.60
C TRP A 27 1.73 12.17 -4.30
N PRO A 28 2.89 11.47 -4.38
CA PRO A 28 3.58 11.03 -5.59
C PRO A 28 2.93 9.78 -6.23
N PRO A 29 2.89 9.67 -7.58
CA PRO A 29 2.26 8.55 -8.27
C PRO A 29 3.16 7.31 -8.38
N LEU A 30 4.41 7.41 -7.92
CA LEU A 30 5.41 6.34 -7.98
C LEU A 30 6.08 6.21 -6.61
N VAL A 31 6.06 5.00 -6.05
CA VAL A 31 6.65 4.68 -4.74
C VAL A 31 7.67 3.57 -4.88
N ALA A 32 8.80 3.70 -4.18
CA ALA A 32 9.83 2.66 -4.13
C ALA A 32 9.57 1.75 -2.93
N ILE A 33 9.71 0.44 -3.12
CA ILE A 33 9.44 -0.57 -2.10
C ILE A 33 10.67 -0.78 -1.24
N GLU A 34 10.52 -0.63 0.07
CA GLU A 34 11.63 -0.66 1.04
C GLU A 34 11.67 -1.94 1.88
N SER A 35 10.56 -2.68 1.96
CA SER A 35 10.42 -3.91 2.76
C SER A 35 10.02 -5.11 1.90
N GLY A 36 10.38 -6.31 2.36
CA GLY A 36 10.00 -7.58 1.73
C GLY A 36 8.63 -8.11 2.14
N SER A 37 7.75 -7.29 2.74
CA SER A 37 6.44 -7.73 3.24
C SER A 37 5.48 -8.14 2.12
N MET A 38 5.76 -7.77 0.87
CA MET A 38 4.96 -8.11 -0.31
C MET A 38 5.62 -9.14 -1.23
N THR A 39 6.75 -9.72 -0.83
CA THR A 39 7.43 -10.77 -1.61
C THR A 39 6.57 -12.05 -1.64
N PRO A 40 6.53 -12.79 -2.77
CA PRO A 40 7.27 -12.59 -4.01
C PRO A 40 6.56 -11.65 -5.02
N ASN A 41 5.40 -11.11 -4.68
CA ASN A 41 4.52 -10.42 -5.62
C ASN A 41 5.00 -9.01 -5.96
N ILE A 42 5.59 -8.32 -4.98
CA ILE A 42 6.29 -7.06 -5.12
C ILE A 42 7.58 -7.14 -4.32
N ASP A 43 8.72 -6.91 -4.98
CA ASP A 43 10.04 -7.12 -4.38
C ASP A 43 10.64 -5.81 -3.86
N THR A 44 11.53 -5.92 -2.86
CA THR A 44 12.31 -4.77 -2.38
C THR A 44 13.09 -4.13 -3.52
N GLY A 45 12.97 -2.81 -3.64
CA GLY A 45 13.57 -2.03 -4.71
C GLY A 45 12.79 -2.00 -6.02
N ASP A 46 11.59 -2.58 -6.06
CA ASP A 46 10.63 -2.29 -7.13
C ASP A 46 10.11 -0.86 -7.03
N MET A 47 9.73 -0.29 -8.17
CA MET A 47 8.95 0.94 -8.23
C MET A 47 7.50 0.58 -8.57
N VAL A 48 6.55 1.03 -7.77
CA VAL A 48 5.12 0.76 -7.96
C VAL A 48 4.40 2.05 -8.32
N PHE A 49 3.59 1.99 -9.37
CA PHE A 49 2.68 3.05 -9.77
C PHE A 49 1.39 2.96 -8.99
N ILE A 50 1.01 4.08 -8.37
CA ILE A 50 -0.17 4.22 -7.53
C ILE A 50 -1.20 5.08 -8.23
N MET A 51 -2.47 4.71 -8.12
CA MET A 51 -3.61 5.53 -8.55
C MET A 51 -4.58 5.73 -7.38
N ALA A 52 -5.34 6.82 -7.40
CA ALA A 52 -6.46 7.00 -6.48
C ALA A 52 -7.43 5.81 -6.64
N GLU A 53 -7.97 5.31 -5.54
CA GLU A 53 -8.81 4.12 -5.50
C GLU A 53 -10.12 4.28 -6.27
N ASP A 54 -10.63 5.51 -6.42
CA ASP A 54 -11.82 5.82 -7.22
C ASP A 54 -11.51 5.90 -8.73
N ARG A 55 -10.24 5.77 -9.12
CA ARG A 55 -9.76 5.94 -10.49
C ARG A 55 -9.67 4.60 -11.21
N PHE A 56 -10.75 4.28 -11.92
CA PHE A 56 -10.93 3.00 -12.64
C PHE A 56 -10.98 1.78 -11.70
N PRO A 57 -11.90 1.78 -10.72
CA PRO A 57 -11.97 0.71 -9.74
C PRO A 57 -12.28 -0.63 -10.42
N GLY A 58 -11.73 -1.70 -9.83
CA GLY A 58 -12.01 -3.05 -10.26
C GLY A 58 -13.49 -3.45 -10.08
N PRO A 59 -13.88 -4.63 -10.59
CA PRO A 59 -15.23 -5.14 -10.46
C PRO A 59 -15.59 -5.35 -8.98
N ASP A 60 -16.81 -4.95 -8.61
CA ASP A 60 -17.36 -5.11 -7.26
C ASP A 60 -16.54 -4.43 -6.15
N ALA A 61 -15.75 -3.41 -6.53
CA ALA A 61 -14.96 -2.62 -5.60
C ALA A 61 -15.83 -1.94 -4.53
N ARG A 62 -15.41 -2.04 -3.27
CA ARG A 62 -15.99 -1.29 -2.16
C ARG A 62 -15.06 -0.12 -1.83
N HIS A 63 -15.57 1.10 -1.87
CA HIS A 63 -14.75 2.32 -1.73
C HIS A 63 -13.55 2.36 -2.67
N GLY A 64 -13.73 1.92 -3.93
CA GLY A 64 -12.65 1.91 -4.91
C GLY A 64 -11.67 0.73 -4.81
N VAL A 65 -11.80 -0.12 -3.79
CA VAL A 65 -10.88 -1.24 -3.54
C VAL A 65 -11.60 -2.58 -3.70
N VAL A 66 -11.03 -3.48 -4.50
CA VAL A 66 -11.43 -4.89 -4.59
C VAL A 66 -10.64 -5.69 -3.57
N THR A 67 -11.32 -6.25 -2.57
CA THR A 67 -10.64 -7.07 -1.56
C THR A 67 -10.25 -8.44 -2.11
N ALA A 68 -9.28 -9.13 -1.50
CA ALA A 68 -8.86 -10.48 -1.90
C ALA A 68 -10.03 -11.48 -1.86
N GLN A 69 -10.94 -11.35 -0.89
CA GLN A 69 -12.17 -12.12 -0.83
C GLN A 69 -13.02 -11.88 -2.08
N THR A 70 -13.34 -10.62 -2.40
CA THR A 70 -14.13 -10.26 -3.58
C THR A 70 -13.44 -10.66 -4.89
N GLY A 71 -12.12 -10.45 -4.98
CA GLY A 71 -11.34 -10.79 -6.16
C GLY A 71 -11.28 -12.29 -6.42
N SER A 72 -11.31 -13.11 -5.37
CA SER A 72 -11.40 -14.57 -5.51
C SER A 72 -12.73 -15.01 -6.10
N GLU A 73 -13.82 -14.33 -5.75
CA GLU A 73 -15.16 -14.59 -6.29
C GLU A 73 -15.31 -14.07 -7.73
N SER A 74 -14.72 -12.91 -8.04
CA SER A 74 -14.84 -12.24 -9.34
C SER A 74 -13.74 -12.59 -10.35
N ASN A 75 -12.76 -13.42 -9.96
CA ASN A 75 -11.52 -13.72 -10.71
C ASN A 75 -10.69 -12.46 -11.04
N TYR A 76 -10.74 -11.45 -10.16
CA TYR A 76 -9.93 -10.25 -10.25
C TYR A 76 -8.60 -10.43 -9.51
N VAL A 77 -7.49 -10.27 -10.21
CA VAL A 77 -6.14 -10.60 -9.75
C VAL A 77 -5.20 -9.41 -9.95
N MET A 78 -4.51 -9.00 -8.88
CA MET A 78 -3.42 -8.02 -8.92
C MET A 78 -2.15 -8.60 -8.28
N PHE A 79 -1.04 -8.43 -8.99
CA PHE A 79 0.27 -8.97 -8.61
C PHE A 79 0.26 -10.49 -8.36
N ARG A 80 -0.48 -11.24 -9.20
CA ARG A 80 -0.63 -12.72 -9.18
C ARG A 80 -1.51 -13.30 -8.08
N GLU A 81 -2.05 -12.48 -7.21
CA GLU A 81 -2.97 -12.90 -6.15
C GLU A 81 -4.29 -12.13 -6.26
N PRO A 82 -5.39 -12.65 -5.70
CA PRO A 82 -6.70 -12.00 -5.76
C PRO A 82 -6.73 -10.62 -5.08
N GLY A 83 -7.53 -9.71 -5.64
CA GLY A 83 -7.80 -8.38 -5.05
C GLY A 83 -6.64 -7.40 -5.13
N ASP A 84 -6.89 -6.18 -4.67
CA ASP A 84 -5.99 -5.03 -4.75
C ASP A 84 -4.93 -5.02 -3.65
N VAL A 85 -3.79 -4.44 -4.02
CA VAL A 85 -2.76 -4.00 -3.08
C VAL A 85 -2.92 -2.50 -2.90
N ILE A 86 -3.09 -2.06 -1.66
CA ILE A 86 -3.35 -0.64 -1.33
C ILE A 86 -2.17 -0.05 -0.58
N VAL A 87 -1.91 1.23 -0.84
CA VAL A 87 -1.05 2.08 -0.02
C VAL A 87 -1.94 2.85 0.94
N PHE A 88 -1.65 2.78 2.24
CA PHE A 88 -2.45 3.48 3.25
C PHE A 88 -1.60 4.11 4.34
N GLU A 89 -2.18 5.10 5.01
CA GLU A 89 -1.64 5.76 6.19
C GLU A 89 -2.04 4.97 7.44
N PRO A 90 -1.10 4.31 8.13
CA PRO A 90 -1.45 3.48 9.27
C PRO A 90 -2.11 4.32 10.37
N ASP A 91 -3.23 3.86 10.94
CA ASP A 91 -4.07 4.59 11.91
C ASP A 91 -4.43 6.05 11.50
N GLY A 92 -4.39 6.37 10.20
CA GLY A 92 -4.60 7.73 9.67
C GLY A 92 -3.48 8.72 10.01
N ASP A 93 -2.30 8.24 10.43
CA ASP A 93 -1.17 9.09 10.78
C ASP A 93 -0.28 9.38 9.57
N THR A 94 -0.52 10.54 8.94
CA THR A 94 0.26 11.11 7.83
C THR A 94 1.76 11.31 8.13
N GLN A 95 2.18 11.27 9.40
CA GLN A 95 3.59 11.40 9.78
C GLN A 95 4.33 10.06 9.77
N ARG A 96 3.61 8.93 9.74
CA ARG A 96 4.20 7.61 9.62
C ARG A 96 4.43 7.26 8.15
N THR A 97 5.43 6.42 7.92
CA THR A 97 5.67 5.85 6.60
C THR A 97 4.44 5.06 6.14
N PRO A 98 3.87 5.36 4.96
CA PRO A 98 2.75 4.60 4.41
C PRO A 98 3.09 3.11 4.25
N VAL A 99 2.09 2.25 4.42
CA VAL A 99 2.21 0.81 4.29
C VAL A 99 1.54 0.37 3.00
N ILE A 100 2.18 -0.56 2.28
CA ILE A 100 1.64 -1.16 1.05
C ILE A 100 1.35 -2.64 1.29
N HIS A 101 0.09 -3.01 1.41
CA HIS A 101 -0.35 -4.38 1.68
C HIS A 101 -1.65 -4.71 0.94
N ARG A 102 -1.98 -6.00 0.84
CA ARG A 102 -3.21 -6.46 0.18
C ARG A 102 -4.42 -6.19 1.07
N ALA A 103 -5.49 -5.66 0.47
CA ALA A 103 -6.79 -5.56 1.13
C ALA A 103 -7.43 -6.94 1.12
N MET A 104 -7.60 -7.56 2.29
CA MET A 104 -8.02 -8.96 2.39
C MET A 104 -9.54 -9.09 2.37
N PHE A 105 -10.21 -8.29 3.21
CA PHE A 105 -11.66 -8.18 3.27
C PHE A 105 -12.07 -6.87 3.95
N TYR A 106 -13.34 -6.48 3.78
CA TYR A 106 -13.92 -5.30 4.41
C TYR A 106 -14.80 -5.70 5.60
N VAL A 107 -14.74 -4.91 6.67
CA VAL A 107 -15.51 -5.08 7.90
C VAL A 107 -16.29 -3.80 8.24
N GLU A 108 -17.41 -3.95 8.92
CA GLU A 108 -18.25 -2.85 9.41
C GLU A 108 -18.00 -2.58 10.91
N ASP A 109 -18.36 -1.38 11.39
CA ASP A 109 -18.23 -0.99 12.78
C ASP A 109 -18.91 -1.99 13.73
N GLY A 110 -18.16 -2.43 14.74
CA GLY A 110 -18.59 -3.45 15.69
C GLY A 110 -18.64 -4.88 15.14
N GLU A 111 -18.20 -5.13 13.90
CA GLU A 111 -18.17 -6.48 13.33
C GLU A 111 -17.17 -7.38 14.07
N ASN A 112 -17.63 -8.57 14.46
CA ASN A 112 -16.74 -9.65 14.83
C ASN A 112 -16.15 -10.26 13.55
N TRP A 113 -14.94 -9.81 13.21
CA TRP A 113 -14.26 -10.28 12.01
C TRP A 113 -13.42 -11.54 12.21
N TYR A 114 -13.29 -12.05 13.45
CA TYR A 114 -12.61 -13.32 13.74
C TYR A 114 -13.18 -14.48 12.92
N ASP A 115 -14.51 -14.55 12.80
CA ASP A 115 -15.21 -15.64 12.11
C ASP A 115 -14.95 -15.67 10.59
N ARG A 116 -14.45 -14.56 10.03
CA ARG A 116 -14.12 -14.41 8.60
C ARG A 116 -12.61 -14.47 8.33
N ALA A 117 -11.80 -14.35 9.38
CA ALA A 117 -10.36 -14.30 9.28
C ALA A 117 -9.80 -15.65 8.82
N ASP A 118 -8.68 -15.61 8.09
CA ASP A 118 -7.85 -16.78 7.87
C ASP A 118 -7.25 -17.23 9.22
N PRO A 119 -7.51 -18.46 9.69
CA PRO A 119 -6.97 -18.98 10.95
C PRO A 119 -5.44 -18.93 11.02
N ASP A 120 -4.76 -19.03 9.88
CA ASP A 120 -3.29 -18.99 9.84
C ASP A 120 -2.75 -17.56 10.02
N ALA A 121 -3.61 -16.53 9.87
CA ALA A 121 -3.23 -15.12 9.91
C ALA A 121 -3.63 -14.37 11.20
N ILE A 122 -4.17 -15.07 12.20
CA ILE A 122 -4.61 -14.51 13.49
C ILE A 122 -3.75 -14.94 14.68
N GLY A 123 -2.69 -15.72 14.44
CA GLY A 123 -1.78 -16.17 15.48
C GLY A 123 -2.44 -17.15 16.45
N ALA A 124 -2.35 -16.89 17.75
CA ALA A 124 -2.89 -17.76 18.80
C ALA A 124 -4.24 -17.28 19.36
N ALA A 125 -4.94 -16.39 18.66
CA ALA A 125 -6.25 -15.92 19.08
C ALA A 125 -7.29 -17.03 18.92
N ASP A 126 -8.11 -17.27 19.95
CA ASP A 126 -9.22 -18.23 19.92
C ASP A 126 -10.59 -17.54 19.80
N SER A 127 -10.60 -16.20 19.86
CA SER A 127 -11.79 -15.38 19.74
C SER A 127 -11.47 -13.95 19.30
N CYS A 128 -12.51 -13.23 18.92
CA CYS A 128 -12.44 -11.79 18.67
C CYS A 128 -11.89 -11.00 19.88
N ALA A 129 -12.18 -11.44 21.11
CA ALA A 129 -11.69 -10.76 22.31
C ALA A 129 -10.16 -10.85 22.48
N ASP A 130 -9.52 -11.84 21.86
CA ASP A 130 -8.07 -12.02 21.88
C ASP A 130 -7.35 -11.21 20.78
N LEU A 131 -8.11 -10.73 19.80
CA LEU A 131 -7.59 -9.95 18.68
C LEU A 131 -7.61 -8.46 18.98
N ARG A 132 -6.52 -7.78 18.60
CA ARG A 132 -6.50 -6.33 18.58
C ARG A 132 -7.46 -5.84 17.50
N ASN A 133 -8.25 -4.81 17.82
CA ASN A 133 -9.22 -4.21 16.91
C ASN A 133 -10.35 -5.16 16.48
N CYS A 134 -10.68 -6.15 17.32
CA CYS A 134 -11.88 -6.97 17.18
C CYS A 134 -12.72 -6.84 18.48
N PRO A 135 -14.02 -6.49 18.42
CA PRO A 135 -14.78 -6.13 17.22
C PRO A 135 -14.17 -4.93 16.50
N ALA A 136 -14.43 -4.81 15.19
CA ALA A 136 -13.89 -3.73 14.39
C ALA A 136 -14.25 -2.36 15.02
N PRO A 137 -13.29 -1.46 15.25
CA PRO A 137 -13.56 -0.18 15.92
C PRO A 137 -14.26 0.84 15.01
N HIS A 138 -14.41 0.51 13.73
CA HIS A 138 -15.10 1.25 12.69
C HIS A 138 -15.04 0.46 11.38
N ASP A 139 -15.77 0.92 10.37
CA ASP A 139 -15.70 0.36 9.03
C ASP A 139 -14.30 0.50 8.41
N GLY A 140 -13.92 -0.48 7.60
CA GLY A 140 -12.71 -0.41 6.78
C GLY A 140 -12.17 -1.77 6.34
N PHE A 141 -10.92 -1.77 5.91
CA PHE A 141 -10.24 -2.93 5.36
C PHE A 141 -9.34 -3.61 6.41
N VAL A 142 -9.42 -4.93 6.46
CA VAL A 142 -8.39 -5.77 7.07
C VAL A 142 -7.32 -6.04 6.01
N THR A 143 -6.06 -5.82 6.35
CA THR A 143 -4.94 -5.82 5.39
C THR A 143 -3.84 -6.78 5.81
N LYS A 144 -3.09 -7.30 4.84
CA LYS A 144 -1.97 -8.22 5.07
C LYS A 144 -0.92 -8.08 3.98
N GLY A 145 0.35 -8.06 4.38
CA GLY A 145 1.45 -8.22 3.43
C GLY A 145 1.47 -9.64 2.87
N ASP A 146 1.67 -9.78 1.56
CA ASP A 146 1.67 -11.09 0.91
C ASP A 146 2.68 -12.07 1.50
N PHE A 147 3.79 -11.56 2.07
CA PHE A 147 4.82 -12.35 2.76
C PHE A 147 4.62 -12.44 4.28
N ASN A 148 3.70 -11.68 4.86
CA ASN A 148 3.52 -11.64 6.30
C ASN A 148 2.73 -12.86 6.78
N ASP A 149 3.02 -13.35 7.98
CA ASP A 149 2.28 -14.47 8.57
C ASP A 149 0.93 -14.03 9.15
N ALA A 150 0.75 -12.76 9.50
CA ALA A 150 -0.46 -12.26 10.19
C ALA A 150 -1.00 -10.97 9.56
N TYR A 151 -2.28 -10.69 9.83
CA TYR A 151 -2.92 -9.42 9.44
C TYR A 151 -2.28 -8.22 10.16
N ASP A 152 -2.32 -7.06 9.51
CA ASP A 152 -1.83 -5.79 10.08
C ASP A 152 -2.55 -5.41 11.37
N GLN A 153 -3.82 -5.80 11.47
CA GLN A 153 -4.68 -5.59 12.64
C GLN A 153 -4.25 -6.47 13.82
N VAL A 154 -3.60 -7.61 13.57
CA VAL A 154 -3.08 -8.54 14.58
C VAL A 154 -1.71 -8.08 15.08
N THR A 155 -0.80 -7.76 14.16
CA THR A 155 0.56 -7.31 14.48
C THR A 155 0.59 -5.92 15.10
N GLY A 156 -0.46 -5.12 14.88
CA GLY A 156 -0.52 -3.72 15.28
C GLY A 156 0.23 -2.80 14.33
N THR A 157 0.43 -3.22 13.07
CA THR A 157 0.89 -2.32 11.99
C THR A 157 -0.09 -1.16 11.85
N SER A 158 -1.39 -1.45 11.87
CA SER A 158 -2.50 -0.50 11.86
C SER A 158 -3.73 -1.14 12.51
N THR A 159 -4.66 -0.33 12.98
CA THR A 159 -6.05 -0.74 13.16
C THR A 159 -6.72 -1.04 11.80
N VAL A 160 -8.01 -1.38 11.80
CA VAL A 160 -8.81 -1.53 10.58
C VAL A 160 -8.60 -0.29 9.70
N VAL A 161 -8.28 -0.46 8.42
CA VAL A 161 -7.86 0.68 7.57
C VAL A 161 -9.12 1.35 7.01
N ARG A 162 -9.41 2.59 7.44
CA ARG A 162 -10.54 3.35 6.87
C ARG A 162 -10.31 3.60 5.38
N ALA A 163 -11.40 3.66 4.61
CA ALA A 163 -11.32 4.06 3.21
C ALA A 163 -10.61 5.41 3.02
N GLU A 164 -10.85 6.38 3.91
CA GLU A 164 -10.20 7.70 3.86
C GLU A 164 -8.70 7.71 4.20
N TRP A 165 -8.14 6.59 4.69
CA TRP A 165 -6.70 6.45 4.94
C TRP A 165 -5.99 5.75 3.78
N VAL A 166 -6.74 5.26 2.80
CA VAL A 166 -6.17 4.71 1.56
C VAL A 166 -5.65 5.89 0.75
N VAL A 167 -4.35 5.85 0.45
CA VAL A 167 -3.68 6.82 -0.42
C VAL A 167 -3.93 6.46 -1.88
N GLY A 168 -4.03 5.17 -2.18
CA GLY A 168 -4.36 4.67 -3.50
C GLY A 168 -4.10 3.17 -3.68
N THR A 169 -4.47 2.64 -4.83
CA THR A 169 -4.22 1.26 -5.26
C THR A 169 -2.92 1.15 -6.05
N ALA A 170 -2.21 0.06 -5.86
CA ALA A 170 -1.02 -0.30 -6.63
C ALA A 170 -1.43 -1.00 -7.93
N GLU A 171 -1.00 -0.45 -9.06
CA GLU A 171 -1.57 -0.79 -10.37
C GLU A 171 -0.54 -1.42 -11.31
N LEU A 172 0.72 -1.02 -11.16
CA LEU A 172 1.82 -1.51 -11.99
C LEU A 172 3.09 -1.54 -11.18
N ARG A 173 3.92 -2.58 -11.35
CA ARG A 173 5.29 -2.62 -10.84
C ARG A 173 6.32 -2.58 -11.96
N VAL A 174 7.42 -1.87 -11.72
CA VAL A 174 8.62 -1.86 -12.55
C VAL A 174 9.78 -2.45 -11.72
N PRO A 175 10.20 -3.69 -12.02
CA PRO A 175 11.20 -4.37 -11.22
C PRO A 175 12.52 -3.62 -11.12
N GLY A 176 13.07 -3.52 -9.91
CA GLY A 176 14.40 -2.96 -9.62
C GLY A 176 14.61 -1.45 -9.88
N LEU A 177 13.61 -0.73 -10.40
CA LEU A 177 13.72 0.71 -10.68
C LEU A 177 13.84 1.55 -9.39
N GLY A 178 13.25 1.08 -8.29
CA GLY A 178 13.33 1.71 -6.97
C GLY A 178 14.75 1.83 -6.42
N TRP A 179 15.67 0.93 -6.81
CA TRP A 179 17.07 1.00 -6.40
C TRP A 179 17.78 2.29 -6.81
N LEU A 180 17.33 2.98 -7.86
CA LEU A 180 17.87 4.30 -8.23
C LEU A 180 17.57 5.35 -7.16
N ARG A 181 16.39 5.26 -6.52
CA ARG A 181 15.96 6.15 -5.43
C ARG A 181 16.61 5.76 -4.10
N LEU A 182 16.65 4.46 -3.78
CA LEU A 182 17.19 3.99 -2.50
C LEU A 182 18.69 4.27 -2.35
N GLN A 183 19.46 4.08 -3.43
CA GLN A 183 20.92 4.34 -3.40
C GLN A 183 21.27 5.83 -3.33
N SER A 184 20.44 6.71 -3.89
CA SER A 184 20.69 8.17 -3.84
C SER A 184 20.40 8.76 -2.45
N GLY A 185 19.53 8.15 -1.66
CA GLY A 185 19.34 8.50 -0.23
C GLY A 185 20.60 8.24 0.62
N HIS A 186 21.33 7.15 0.35
CA HIS A 186 22.60 6.84 1.04
C HIS A 186 23.76 7.77 0.68
N LEU A 187 23.70 8.46 -0.47
CA LEU A 187 24.74 9.40 -0.90
C LEU A 187 24.57 10.81 -0.29
N LEU A 188 23.36 11.16 0.18
CA LEU A 188 23.08 12.47 0.80
C LEU A 188 23.25 12.47 2.33
N VAL A 189 23.15 11.30 2.98
CA VAL A 189 23.52 11.13 4.39
C VAL A 189 24.93 10.54 4.44
N GLY A 190 25.93 11.41 4.58
CA GLY A 190 27.33 11.00 4.72
C GLY A 190 27.55 9.97 5.83
N PRO A 191 28.65 9.21 5.78
CA PRO A 191 28.94 8.18 6.78
C PRO A 191 28.91 8.78 8.18
N ARG A 192 28.15 8.15 9.09
CA ARG A 192 28.15 8.51 10.52
C ARG A 192 29.59 8.42 11.03
N PRO A 193 30.10 9.43 11.75
CA PRO A 193 31.41 9.30 12.39
C PRO A 193 31.35 8.16 13.41
N THR A 194 32.19 7.16 13.20
CA THR A 194 32.50 6.17 14.22
C THR A 194 33.18 6.90 15.37
N GLY A 195 32.50 6.97 16.51
CA GLY A 195 33.08 7.53 17.73
C GLY A 195 34.31 6.73 18.18
N ALA A 196 35.33 7.48 18.60
CA ALA A 196 36.39 7.04 19.50
C ALA A 196 36.40 8.01 20.69
#